data_AF-A2FFA7-F1
#
_entry.id   AF-A2FFA7-F1
#
_cell.length_a   1.000
_cell.length_b   1.000
_cell.length_c   1.000
_cell.angle_alpha   90.00
_cell.angle_beta   90.00
_cell.angle_gamma   90.00
#
_symmetry.space_group_name_H-M   'P 1'
#
loop_
_entity.id
_entity.type
_entity.pdbx_description
1 polymer ?
#
loop_
_entity_poly.entity_id
_entity_poly.type
_entity_poly.pdbx_seq_one_letter_code
_entity_poly.pdbx_strand_id
1 'polypeptide(L)'
;MYAGCYGKTLHICTQIGNFVHDVTSWNKSGQYSRSEYMYAGCHGKTLHICHQHPINKVFHKVCVPTIFICSVALLFNLHPIILGLFTIGAAIFYFSLSLKVMLGMAAFFSCIVTFLVFYPVTWWVWLLIFGIAWVGQFIGHHVEGKKPSFFTDLLFLLIGPVWVFYSILGIAPPPQKSE
;
A
#
# COMPACT_ATOMS: atom_id res chain seq x y z
N MET A 1 22.52 -38.22 20.62
CA MET A 1 21.05 -38.44 20.74
C MET A 1 20.44 -37.20 21.39
N TYR A 2 19.29 -36.75 20.91
CA TYR A 2 18.61 -35.48 21.20
C TYR A 2 18.67 -34.99 22.66
N ALA A 3 18.85 -33.67 22.84
CA ALA A 3 18.57 -32.96 24.09
C ALA A 3 17.78 -31.68 23.78
N GLY A 4 16.57 -31.60 24.33
CA GLY A 4 15.76 -30.38 24.36
C GLY A 4 16.14 -29.49 25.54
N CYS A 5 15.80 -28.21 25.45
CA CYS A 5 15.65 -27.34 26.61
C CYS A 5 14.64 -26.22 26.33
N TYR A 6 13.38 -26.47 26.72
CA TYR A 6 12.47 -25.42 27.15
C TYR A 6 13.09 -24.68 28.35
N GLY A 7 12.87 -23.36 28.42
CA GLY A 7 13.11 -22.57 29.63
C GLY A 7 14.45 -21.85 29.68
N LYS A 8 14.46 -20.58 29.23
CA LYS A 8 15.16 -19.42 29.83
C LYS A 8 15.10 -18.21 28.87
N THR A 9 13.91 -17.63 28.71
CA THR A 9 13.76 -16.24 28.23
C THR A 9 12.52 -15.61 28.88
N LEU A 10 12.33 -15.90 30.16
CA LEU A 10 11.28 -15.37 31.02
C LEU A 10 11.94 -14.65 32.21
N HIS A 11 12.74 -13.62 31.96
CA HIS A 11 13.34 -12.82 33.05
C HIS A 11 13.55 -11.33 32.74
N ILE A 12 12.92 -10.79 31.69
CA ILE A 12 12.86 -9.33 31.45
C ILE A 12 11.41 -8.83 31.32
N CYS A 13 10.42 -9.72 31.22
CA CYS A 13 9.01 -9.33 31.01
C CYS A 13 8.17 -9.12 32.28
N THR A 14 8.75 -9.10 33.48
CA THR A 14 8.03 -9.02 34.76
C THR A 14 8.43 -7.83 35.65
N GLN A 15 8.91 -6.73 35.06
CA GLN A 15 9.13 -5.45 35.76
C GLN A 15 8.58 -4.21 35.05
N ILE A 16 7.85 -4.35 33.93
CA ILE A 16 7.21 -3.22 33.23
C ILE A 16 5.70 -3.47 33.05
N GLY A 17 5.11 -4.24 33.96
CA GLY A 17 3.68 -4.57 33.96
C GLY A 17 2.77 -3.56 34.65
N ASN A 18 3.30 -2.44 35.17
CA ASN A 18 2.54 -1.53 36.05
C ASN A 18 2.59 -0.05 35.65
N PHE A 19 2.94 0.31 34.41
CA PHE A 19 3.06 1.74 34.08
C PHE A 19 2.71 2.11 32.64
N VAL A 20 1.55 1.72 32.11
CA VAL A 20 0.81 2.58 31.15
C VAL A 20 -0.69 2.29 31.30
N HIS A 21 -1.30 2.84 32.35
CA HIS A 21 -2.75 3.03 32.44
C HIS A 21 -3.09 4.46 32.00
N ASP A 22 -2.60 4.93 30.86
CA ASP A 22 -3.12 6.17 30.28
C ASP A 22 -2.77 6.32 28.79
N VAL A 23 -3.75 6.11 27.92
CA VAL A 23 -3.66 6.37 26.46
C VAL A 23 -3.99 7.84 26.16
N THR A 24 -4.19 8.69 27.18
CA THR A 24 -4.56 10.11 26.96
C THR A 24 -3.39 11.09 26.96
N SER A 25 -2.15 10.64 27.20
CA SER A 25 -0.94 11.48 27.09
C SER A 25 -0.35 11.57 25.67
N TRP A 26 -1.07 11.08 24.66
CA TRP A 26 -0.72 11.17 23.24
C TRP A 26 -0.78 12.61 22.71
N ASN A 27 0.18 13.46 23.07
CA ASN A 27 0.51 14.67 22.29
C ASN A 27 1.83 15.35 22.76
N LYS A 28 2.64 15.81 21.80
CA LYS A 28 3.23 17.19 21.69
C LYS A 28 4.70 17.37 21.28
N SER A 29 5.52 16.34 21.03
CA SER A 29 6.96 16.59 20.76
C SER A 29 7.48 16.34 19.33
N GLY A 30 6.71 15.73 18.43
CA GLY A 30 7.00 15.78 16.98
C GLY A 30 8.40 15.36 16.53
N GLN A 31 9.14 14.55 17.31
CA GLN A 31 10.48 14.09 16.96
C GLN A 31 10.67 12.66 17.46
N TYR A 32 10.66 11.70 16.54
CA TYR A 32 11.11 10.34 16.82
C TYR A 32 12.62 10.24 16.65
N SER A 33 13.28 9.49 17.54
CA SER A 33 14.69 9.13 17.40
C SER A 33 14.84 7.88 16.52
N ARG A 34 15.86 7.84 15.66
CA ARG A 34 16.10 6.76 14.67
C ARG A 34 16.19 5.36 15.28
N SER A 35 16.46 5.25 16.58
CA SER A 35 16.64 3.99 17.32
C SER A 35 15.33 3.32 17.75
N GLU A 36 14.22 4.04 17.89
CA GLU A 36 12.93 3.44 18.29
C GLU A 36 12.29 2.60 17.18
N TYR A 37 12.64 2.85 15.92
CA TYR A 37 12.21 2.04 14.78
C TYR A 37 12.84 0.63 14.74
N MET A 38 13.94 0.40 15.46
CA MET A 38 14.71 -0.84 15.37
C MET A 38 14.26 -1.95 16.32
N TYR A 39 13.45 -1.64 17.34
CA TYR A 39 13.04 -2.63 18.37
C TYR A 39 11.59 -3.13 18.27
N ALA A 40 10.80 -2.61 17.32
CA ALA A 40 9.49 -3.17 16.99
C ALA A 40 9.63 -4.40 16.07
N GLY A 41 9.91 -5.55 16.67
CA GLY A 41 9.96 -6.84 16.00
C GLY A 41 8.66 -7.16 15.26
N CYS A 42 8.74 -7.15 13.93
CA CYS A 42 7.97 -7.99 12.99
C CYS A 42 6.42 -8.04 13.00
N HIS A 43 5.68 -7.27 13.79
CA HIS A 43 4.21 -7.19 13.68
C HIS A 43 3.75 -5.76 13.36
N GLY A 44 3.71 -5.41 12.07
CA GLY A 44 3.31 -4.07 11.59
C GLY A 44 4.29 -3.44 10.61
N LYS A 45 4.70 -4.18 9.57
CA LYS A 45 5.81 -3.76 8.71
C LYS A 45 5.41 -2.65 7.73
N THR A 46 5.93 -1.46 7.94
CA THR A 46 6.14 -0.43 6.92
C THR A 46 6.89 -1.04 5.73
N LEU A 47 6.42 -0.79 4.49
CA LEU A 47 7.00 -1.29 3.22
C LEU A 47 8.55 -1.13 3.15
N HIS A 48 9.06 -0.08 3.79
CA HIS A 48 10.47 0.26 3.92
C HIS A 48 11.34 -0.68 4.79
N ILE A 49 10.79 -1.73 5.42
CA ILE A 49 11.60 -2.67 6.23
C ILE A 49 11.69 -4.05 5.56
N CYS A 50 10.84 -4.34 4.57
CA CYS A 50 10.84 -5.63 3.86
C CYS A 50 11.01 -5.56 2.35
N HIS A 51 10.84 -4.41 1.71
CA HIS A 51 11.29 -4.22 0.32
C HIS A 51 12.40 -3.18 0.35
N GLN A 52 13.64 -3.63 0.18
CA GLN A 52 14.82 -2.76 0.21
C GLN A 52 15.46 -2.61 -1.16
N HIS A 53 15.23 -3.56 -2.07
CA HIS A 53 15.93 -3.55 -3.34
C HIS A 53 15.52 -2.30 -4.16
N PRO A 54 16.48 -1.44 -4.54
CA PRO A 54 16.19 -0.18 -5.21
C PRO A 54 15.43 -0.40 -6.52
N ILE A 55 15.77 -1.46 -7.26
CA ILE A 55 15.09 -1.85 -8.51
C ILE A 55 13.61 -2.14 -8.27
N ASN A 56 13.27 -2.94 -7.26
CA ASN A 56 11.88 -3.27 -6.94
C ASN A 56 11.08 -2.03 -6.53
N LYS A 57 11.68 -1.11 -5.75
CA LYS A 57 11.05 0.17 -5.40
C LYS A 57 10.75 1.03 -6.64
N VAL A 58 11.65 1.06 -7.61
CA VAL A 58 11.44 1.79 -8.87
C VAL A 58 10.31 1.17 -9.68
N PHE A 59 10.33 -0.14 -9.90
CA PHE A 59 9.24 -0.84 -10.58
C PHE A 59 7.91 -0.62 -9.86
N HIS A 60 7.87 -0.74 -8.54
CA HIS A 60 6.64 -0.52 -7.78
C HIS A 60 6.09 0.90 -7.94
N LYS A 61 6.95 1.93 -7.89
CA LYS A 61 6.53 3.33 -8.05
C LYS A 61 6.00 3.66 -9.44
N VAL A 62 6.44 2.95 -10.48
CA VAL A 62 6.03 3.20 -11.87
C VAL A 62 4.88 2.27 -12.28
N CYS A 63 5.03 0.97 -12.06
CA CYS A 63 4.08 -0.05 -12.47
C CYS A 63 2.77 0.04 -11.70
N VAL A 64 2.77 0.32 -10.38
CA VAL A 64 1.51 0.35 -9.61
C VAL A 64 0.55 1.45 -10.07
N PRO A 65 0.96 2.73 -10.20
CA PRO A 65 0.09 3.75 -10.77
C PRO A 65 -0.35 3.42 -12.20
N THR A 66 0.56 2.89 -13.02
CA THR A 66 0.26 2.51 -14.41
C THR A 66 -0.81 1.42 -14.49
N ILE A 67 -0.69 0.38 -13.66
CA ILE A 67 -1.66 -0.72 -13.54
C ILE A 67 -3.02 -0.15 -13.13
N PHE A 68 -3.07 0.74 -12.13
CA PHE A 68 -4.32 1.36 -11.69
C PHE A 68 -4.98 2.20 -12.79
N ILE A 69 -4.21 3.05 -13.48
CA ILE A 69 -4.71 3.85 -14.62
C ILE A 69 -5.29 2.95 -15.70
N CYS A 70 -4.58 1.89 -16.08
CA CYS A 70 -5.04 0.95 -17.10
C CYS A 70 -6.29 0.19 -16.64
N SER A 71 -6.40 -0.20 -15.37
CA SER A 71 -7.62 -0.80 -14.83
C SER A 71 -8.83 0.12 -14.99
N VAL A 72 -8.70 1.40 -14.62
CA VAL A 72 -9.77 2.40 -14.79
C VAL A 72 -10.11 2.57 -16.27
N ALA A 73 -9.11 2.66 -17.15
CA ALA A 73 -9.31 2.82 -18.58
C ALA A 73 -9.98 1.61 -19.25
N LEU A 74 -9.65 0.39 -18.81
CA LEU A 74 -10.30 -0.84 -19.27
C LEU A 74 -11.76 -0.89 -18.81
N LEU A 75 -12.06 -0.53 -17.55
CA LEU A 75 -13.44 -0.44 -17.06
C LEU A 75 -14.24 0.64 -17.80
N PHE A 76 -13.61 1.78 -18.11
CA PHE A 76 -14.21 2.86 -18.90
C PHE A 76 -14.60 2.38 -20.31
N ASN A 77 -13.72 1.63 -20.97
CA ASN A 77 -14.00 1.05 -22.29
C ASN A 77 -14.98 -0.14 -22.24
N LEU A 78 -15.12 -0.80 -21.08
CA LEU A 78 -15.98 -1.96 -20.93
C LEU A 78 -17.46 -1.57 -20.79
N HIS A 79 -17.80 -0.81 -19.74
CA HIS A 79 -19.19 -0.42 -19.50
C HIS A 79 -19.31 0.68 -18.41
N PRO A 80 -20.09 1.76 -18.63
CA PRO A 80 -20.18 2.88 -17.68
C PRO A 80 -20.76 2.47 -16.31
N ILE A 81 -21.70 1.53 -16.26
CA ILE A 81 -22.25 1.05 -14.97
C ILE A 81 -21.18 0.33 -14.15
N ILE A 82 -20.33 -0.48 -14.78
CA ILE A 82 -19.27 -1.22 -14.07
C ILE A 82 -18.23 -0.23 -13.52
N LEU A 83 -17.84 0.77 -14.33
CA LEU A 83 -17.00 1.86 -13.87
C LEU A 83 -17.62 2.61 -12.68
N GLY A 84 -18.92 2.91 -12.74
CA GLY A 84 -19.66 3.57 -11.65
C GLY A 84 -19.64 2.77 -10.35
N LEU A 85 -19.94 1.47 -10.41
CA LEU A 85 -19.89 0.58 -9.23
C LEU A 85 -18.47 0.49 -8.64
N PHE A 86 -17.46 0.35 -9.49
CA PHE A 86 -16.06 0.38 -9.05
C PHE A 86 -15.71 1.71 -8.35
N THR A 87 -16.14 2.84 -8.92
CA THR A 87 -15.89 4.17 -8.37
C THR A 87 -16.52 4.34 -6.99
N ILE A 88 -17.77 3.90 -6.81
CA ILE A 88 -18.47 3.95 -5.51
C ILE A 88 -17.74 3.07 -4.49
N GLY A 89 -17.41 1.83 -4.85
CA GLY A 89 -16.68 0.92 -3.97
C GLY A 89 -15.30 1.47 -3.55
N ALA A 90 -14.55 2.02 -4.51
CA ALA A 90 -13.27 2.67 -4.25
C ALA A 90 -13.42 3.91 -3.35
N ALA A 91 -14.46 4.72 -3.54
CA ALA A 91 -14.73 5.90 -2.71
C ALA A 91 -15.04 5.50 -1.26
N ILE A 92 -15.88 4.48 -1.05
CA ILE A 92 -16.18 3.93 0.29
C ILE A 92 -14.89 3.42 0.95
N PHE A 93 -14.08 2.66 0.21
CA PHE A 93 -12.81 2.15 0.68
C PHE A 93 -11.86 3.30 1.09
N TYR A 94 -11.64 4.29 0.23
CA TYR A 94 -10.75 5.42 0.54
C TYR A 94 -11.28 6.32 1.65
N PHE A 95 -12.60 6.46 1.79
CA PHE A 95 -13.20 7.16 2.91
C PHE A 95 -12.92 6.45 4.24
N SER A 96 -12.97 5.11 4.27
CA SER A 96 -12.62 4.31 5.45
C SER A 96 -11.15 4.46 5.90
N LEU A 97 -10.26 4.88 4.98
CA LEU A 97 -8.87 5.20 5.28
C LEU A 97 -8.72 6.61 5.88
N SER A 98 -9.19 7.63 5.15
CA SER A 98 -9.36 9.00 5.66
C SER A 98 -10.00 9.90 4.59
N LEU A 99 -10.63 11.00 5.02
CA LEU A 99 -11.18 11.99 4.09
C LEU A 99 -10.11 12.58 3.14
N LYS A 100 -8.89 12.82 3.64
CA LYS A 100 -7.79 13.37 2.81
C LYS A 100 -7.38 12.42 1.69
N VAL A 101 -7.29 11.12 1.97
CA VAL A 101 -6.99 10.09 0.95
C VAL A 101 -8.13 9.99 -0.05
N MET A 102 -9.37 9.97 0.43
CA MET A 102 -10.54 9.92 -0.44
C MET A 102 -10.55 11.08 -1.42
N LEU A 103 -10.36 12.33 -0.96
CA LEU A 103 -10.30 13.50 -1.83
C LEU A 103 -9.13 13.42 -2.83
N GLY A 104 -7.95 13.00 -2.36
CA GLY A 104 -6.78 12.85 -3.22
C GLY A 104 -6.96 11.80 -4.32
N MET A 105 -7.45 10.62 -3.96
CA MET A 105 -7.74 9.55 -4.92
C MET A 105 -8.91 9.89 -5.84
N ALA A 106 -9.94 10.59 -5.35
CA ALA A 106 -11.05 11.08 -6.17
C ALA A 106 -10.57 12.09 -7.21
N ALA A 107 -9.68 13.01 -6.84
CA ALA A 107 -9.06 13.94 -7.78
C ALA A 107 -8.23 13.18 -8.84
N PHE A 108 -7.38 12.24 -8.42
CA PHE A 108 -6.58 11.42 -9.33
C PHE A 108 -7.44 10.61 -10.30
N PHE A 109 -8.48 9.95 -9.80
CA PHE A 109 -9.46 9.21 -10.62
C PHE A 109 -10.17 10.14 -11.61
N SER A 110 -10.60 11.31 -11.17
CA SER A 110 -11.25 12.32 -12.03
C SER A 110 -10.33 12.79 -13.15
N CYS A 111 -9.03 12.98 -12.88
CA CYS A 111 -8.04 13.29 -13.91
C CYS A 111 -7.95 12.19 -14.97
N ILE A 112 -7.93 10.91 -14.56
CA ILE A 112 -7.88 9.78 -15.48
C ILE A 112 -9.15 9.75 -16.36
N VAL A 113 -10.33 9.82 -15.76
CA VAL A 113 -11.61 9.79 -16.50
C VAL A 113 -11.70 10.99 -17.46
N THR A 114 -11.32 12.18 -17.01
CA THR A 114 -11.29 13.38 -17.85
C THR A 114 -10.37 13.18 -19.04
N PHE A 115 -9.15 12.67 -18.82
CA PHE A 115 -8.22 12.36 -19.89
C PHE A 115 -8.82 11.36 -20.90
N LEU A 116 -9.48 10.30 -20.44
CA LEU A 116 -10.10 9.28 -21.30
C LEU A 116 -11.27 9.81 -22.13
N VAL A 117 -12.02 10.78 -21.61
CA VAL A 117 -13.11 11.44 -22.34
C VAL A 117 -12.56 12.31 -23.49
N PHE A 118 -11.49 13.07 -23.23
CA PHE A 118 -10.89 13.95 -24.25
C PHE A 118 -9.97 13.21 -25.23
N TYR A 119 -9.34 12.13 -24.80
CA TYR A 119 -8.41 11.33 -25.59
C TYR A 119 -8.83 9.85 -25.56
N PRO A 120 -9.89 9.49 -26.30
CA PRO A 120 -10.38 8.12 -26.34
C PRO A 120 -9.34 7.22 -27.02
N VAL A 121 -8.81 6.28 -26.25
CA VAL A 121 -7.88 5.25 -26.71
C VAL A 121 -8.54 3.89 -26.58
N THR A 122 -8.44 3.06 -27.63
CA THR A 122 -9.08 1.74 -27.68
C THR A 122 -8.55 0.80 -26.59
N TRP A 123 -9.42 -0.05 -26.06
CA TRP A 123 -9.14 -0.97 -24.96
C TRP A 123 -7.88 -1.84 -25.14
N TRP A 124 -7.54 -2.27 -26.36
CA TRP A 124 -6.38 -3.15 -26.60
C TRP A 124 -5.05 -2.45 -26.31
N VAL A 125 -4.96 -1.12 -26.47
CA VAL A 125 -3.77 -0.35 -26.10
C VAL A 125 -3.58 -0.36 -24.59
N TRP A 126 -4.67 -0.12 -23.84
CA TRP A 126 -4.65 -0.19 -22.38
C TRP A 126 -4.31 -1.59 -21.87
N LEU A 127 -4.83 -2.64 -22.54
CA LEU A 127 -4.51 -4.02 -22.21
C LEU A 127 -3.01 -4.33 -22.43
N LEU A 128 -2.43 -3.83 -23.52
CA LEU A 128 -1.00 -3.97 -23.80
C LEU A 128 -0.15 -3.30 -22.71
N ILE A 129 -0.46 -2.03 -22.37
CA ILE A 129 0.26 -1.28 -21.33
C ILE A 129 0.09 -1.96 -19.96
N PHE A 130 -1.12 -2.45 -19.65
CA PHE A 130 -1.40 -3.20 -18.43
C PHE A 130 -0.53 -4.46 -18.34
N GLY A 131 -0.42 -5.23 -19.42
CA GLY A 131 0.45 -6.41 -19.49
C GLY A 131 1.92 -6.06 -19.27
N ILE A 132 2.43 -5.03 -19.94
CA ILE A 132 3.82 -4.55 -19.78
C ILE A 132 4.09 -4.12 -18.34
N ALA A 133 3.17 -3.37 -17.73
CA ALA A 133 3.31 -2.90 -16.36
C ALA A 133 3.33 -4.06 -15.36
N TRP A 134 2.51 -5.10 -15.56
CA TRP A 134 2.56 -6.32 -14.76
C TRP A 134 3.88 -7.07 -14.90
N VAL A 135 4.38 -7.22 -16.14
CA VAL A 135 5.69 -7.83 -16.38
C VAL A 135 6.79 -7.08 -15.61
N GLY A 136 6.81 -5.75 -15.69
CA GLY A 136 7.74 -4.91 -14.92
C GLY A 136 7.62 -5.11 -13.41
N GLN A 137 6.39 -5.15 -12.90
CA GLN A 137 6.13 -5.40 -11.49
C GLN A 137 6.65 -6.77 -11.04
N PHE A 138 6.45 -7.82 -11.85
CA PHE A 138 6.97 -9.15 -11.56
C PHE A 138 8.50 -9.21 -11.61
N ILE A 139 9.15 -8.49 -12.53
CA ILE A 139 10.61 -8.38 -12.56
C ILE A 139 11.12 -7.76 -11.25
N GLY A 140 10.51 -6.66 -10.79
CA GLY A 140 10.85 -6.03 -9.52
C GLY A 140 10.77 -7.01 -8.33
N HIS A 141 9.67 -7.75 -8.25
CA HIS A 141 9.46 -8.76 -7.20
C HIS A 141 10.41 -9.96 -7.30
N HIS A 142 10.73 -10.40 -8.52
CA HIS A 142 11.68 -11.49 -8.76
C HIS A 142 13.08 -11.11 -8.27
N VAL A 143 13.54 -9.89 -8.57
CA VAL A 143 14.83 -9.37 -8.10
C VAL A 143 14.89 -9.28 -6.57
N GLU A 144 13.79 -8.93 -5.91
CA GLU A 144 13.72 -8.92 -4.43
C GLU A 144 13.59 -10.33 -3.83
N GLY A 145 13.27 -11.35 -4.63
CA GLY A 145 12.99 -12.70 -4.14
C GLY A 145 11.71 -12.81 -3.30
N LYS A 146 10.80 -11.82 -3.41
CA LYS A 146 9.56 -11.77 -2.64
C LYS A 146 8.34 -11.82 -3.54
N LYS A 147 7.38 -12.68 -3.21
CA LYS A 147 6.12 -12.79 -3.94
C LYS A 147 5.33 -11.47 -3.88
N PRO A 148 4.65 -11.07 -4.96
CA PRO A 148 3.79 -9.89 -4.95
C PRO A 148 2.54 -10.13 -4.12
N SER A 149 2.22 -9.19 -3.22
CA SER A 149 1.05 -9.23 -2.35
C SER A 149 -0.29 -9.14 -3.10
N PHE A 150 -0.27 -8.82 -4.40
CA PHE A 150 -1.48 -8.81 -5.22
C PHE A 150 -2.19 -10.16 -5.26
N PHE A 151 -1.45 -11.27 -5.31
CA PHE A 151 -2.07 -12.60 -5.34
C PHE A 151 -2.75 -12.98 -4.02
N THR A 152 -2.43 -12.27 -2.94
CA THR A 152 -3.04 -12.50 -1.63
C THR A 152 -4.32 -11.70 -1.41
N ASP A 153 -4.49 -10.54 -2.05
CA ASP A 153 -5.73 -9.76 -1.95
C ASP A 153 -5.89 -8.80 -3.14
N LEU A 154 -7.05 -8.84 -3.80
CA LEU A 154 -7.41 -7.92 -4.88
C LEU A 154 -7.51 -6.47 -4.37
N LEU A 155 -7.80 -6.27 -3.08
CA LEU A 155 -7.78 -4.95 -2.43
C LEU A 155 -6.39 -4.30 -2.44
N PHE A 156 -5.30 -5.07 -2.61
CA PHE A 156 -3.98 -4.48 -2.79
C PHE A 156 -3.89 -3.59 -4.05
N LEU A 157 -4.76 -3.80 -5.03
CA LEU A 157 -4.88 -2.90 -6.19
C LEU A 157 -5.33 -1.50 -5.79
N LEU A 158 -6.21 -1.39 -4.79
CA LEU A 158 -6.69 -0.10 -4.27
C LEU A 158 -5.70 0.52 -3.28
N ILE A 159 -5.02 -0.31 -2.50
CA ILE A 159 -4.02 0.12 -1.50
C ILE A 159 -2.76 0.66 -2.17
N GLY A 160 -2.24 -0.02 -3.21
CA GLY A 160 -0.97 0.33 -3.87
C GLY A 160 -0.85 1.80 -4.30
N PRO A 161 -1.82 2.37 -5.05
CA PRO A 161 -1.82 3.77 -5.45
C PRO A 161 -1.80 4.76 -4.28
N VAL A 162 -2.47 4.41 -3.17
CA VAL A 162 -2.50 5.24 -1.97
C VAL A 162 -1.11 5.39 -1.34
N TRP A 163 -0.29 4.34 -1.36
CA TRP A 163 1.09 4.42 -0.88
C TRP A 163 1.97 5.33 -1.74
N VAL A 164 1.76 5.33 -3.05
CA VAL A 164 2.43 6.28 -3.96
C VAL A 164 1.97 7.70 -3.65
N PHE A 165 0.68 7.90 -3.42
CA PHE A 165 0.10 9.19 -3.06
C PHE A 165 0.67 9.73 -1.74
N TYR A 166 0.75 8.90 -0.69
CA TYR A 166 1.41 9.25 0.58
C TYR A 166 2.86 9.65 0.40
N SER A 167 3.61 8.90 -0.42
CA SER A 167 5.01 9.20 -0.72
C SER A 167 5.18 10.53 -1.46
N ILE A 168 4.23 10.94 -2.31
CA ILE A 168 4.28 12.21 -3.06
C ILE A 168 3.90 13.38 -2.15
N LEU A 169 2.86 13.23 -1.32
CA LEU A 169 2.38 14.31 -0.45
C LEU A 169 3.20 14.49 0.85
N GLY A 170 4.15 13.60 1.14
CA GLY A 170 4.89 13.62 2.40
C GLY A 170 4.01 13.36 3.62
N ILE A 171 2.84 12.73 3.43
CA ILE A 171 1.91 12.40 4.50
C ILE A 171 2.23 11.00 4.99
N ALA A 172 2.36 10.83 6.32
CA ALA A 172 2.59 9.51 6.91
C ALA A 172 1.38 8.58 6.63
N PRO A 173 1.61 7.34 6.21
CA PRO A 173 0.54 6.36 6.03
C PRO A 173 -0.12 6.04 7.39
N PRO A 174 -1.41 5.67 7.42
CA PRO A 174 -2.11 5.34 8.65
C PRO A 174 -1.47 4.09 9.28
N PRO A 175 -1.43 4.01 10.62
CA PRO A 175 -0.91 2.84 11.31
C PRO A 175 -1.63 1.59 10.82
N GLN A 176 -0.87 0.68 10.22
CA GLN A 176 -1.40 -0.59 9.73
C GLN A 176 -1.67 -1.47 10.95
N LYS A 177 -2.87 -2.05 11.07
CA LYS A 177 -3.11 -3.09 12.08
C LYS A 177 -2.23 -4.28 11.74
N SER A 178 -1.42 -4.71 12.70
CA SER A 178 -0.66 -5.95 12.57
C SER A 178 -1.64 -7.11 12.67
N GLU A 179 -1.85 -7.81 11.55
CA GLU A 179 -2.39 -9.17 11.57
C GLU A 179 -1.38 -10.14 12.22
#